data_AF-A0A534P4V3-F1
#
_entry.id   AF-A0A534P4V3-F1
#
_cell.length_a   1.000
_cell.length_b   1.000
_cell.length_c   1.000
_cell.angle_alpha   90.00
_cell.angle_beta   90.00
_cell.angle_gamma   90.00
#
_symmetry.space_group_name_H-M   'P 1'
#
loop_
_entity.id
_entity.type
_entity.pdbx_description
1 polymer ?
#
loop_
_entity_poly.entity_id
_entity_poly.type
_entity_poly.pdbx_seq_one_letter_code
_entity_poly.pdbx_strand_id
1 'polypeptide(L)'
;MPDAFASALRSPQVRKVPSQEKEERDAHRRALAVLQEQGFEPMVGGAYALKTHTGIWRDTKDLDLFLRKDHIERALEALDREGYRTEFTDPLWIAKAFRGAYFIDLIFSSGNGIATVDDLWRRRAETCEVLDREALVVPAEEMIWSKAFIQERERFDGADIHHLLRAKGSEMDWKHLLWRFGERYWEILLVHLITFRFSFPSDKDQVPRWVMDELLDRLRRREDEAAGADQICRGTLLSRQQYLHETNVEGYLDAREFESKDWTGDQAYPVRYPARSEGQDDAHRGGR
;
A
#
# COMPACT_ATOMS: atom_id res chain seq x y z
N MET A 1 5.41 44.23 -6.79
CA MET A 1 4.31 43.65 -5.98
C MET A 1 4.31 42.13 -6.16
N PRO A 2 5.14 41.37 -5.41
CA PRO A 2 5.09 39.91 -5.47
C PRO A 2 4.90 39.35 -4.05
N ASP A 3 3.65 39.25 -3.56
CA ASP A 3 3.40 38.59 -2.26
C ASP A 3 1.98 38.03 -2.07
N ALA A 4 1.16 37.97 -3.12
CA ALA A 4 -0.27 37.63 -2.98
C ALA A 4 -0.64 36.18 -3.35
N PHE A 5 0.29 35.36 -3.84
CA PHE A 5 -0.03 33.99 -4.33
C PHE A 5 0.49 32.84 -3.46
N ALA A 6 1.18 33.11 -2.35
CA ALA A 6 1.72 32.06 -1.47
C ALA A 6 0.77 31.59 -0.34
N SER A 7 -0.45 32.12 -0.26
CA SER A 7 -1.31 31.92 0.93
C SER A 7 -2.52 30.99 0.74
N ALA A 8 -2.79 30.45 -0.45
CA ALA A 8 -3.99 29.66 -0.68
C ALA A 8 -3.61 28.24 -1.11
N LEU A 9 -3.52 27.33 -0.14
CA LEU A 9 -3.72 25.87 -0.18
C LEU A 9 -3.14 25.18 1.07
N ARG A 10 -3.34 25.77 2.26
CA ARG A 10 -3.25 25.01 3.51
C ARG A 10 -4.66 24.56 3.85
N SER A 11 -4.96 23.30 3.60
CA SER A 11 -6.03 22.63 4.33
C SER A 11 -5.83 22.92 5.82
N PRO A 12 -6.87 23.26 6.60
CA PRO A 12 -6.69 23.55 8.01
C PRO A 12 -6.29 22.25 8.72
N GLN A 13 -4.99 22.01 8.81
CA GLN A 13 -4.46 21.06 9.77
C GLN A 13 -4.79 21.62 11.14
N VAL A 14 -5.67 20.92 11.87
CA VAL A 14 -5.90 21.18 13.28
C VAL A 14 -4.57 20.90 13.97
N ARG A 15 -3.78 21.94 14.19
CA ARG A 15 -2.47 21.85 14.81
C ARG A 15 -2.67 21.26 16.21
N LYS A 16 -2.09 20.08 16.47
CA LYS A 16 -2.18 19.43 17.78
C LYS A 16 -1.57 20.36 18.83
N VAL A 17 -2.15 20.37 20.02
CA VAL A 17 -1.56 21.11 21.15
C VAL A 17 -0.28 20.37 21.58
N PRO A 18 0.81 21.04 22.01
CA PRO A 18 2.09 20.37 22.30
C PRO A 18 2.00 19.18 23.28
N SER A 19 1.03 19.18 24.19
CA SER A 19 0.77 18.06 25.09
C SER A 19 0.28 16.81 24.35
N GLN A 20 -0.61 16.98 23.37
CA GLN A 20 -1.15 15.88 22.54
C GLN A 20 -0.07 15.31 21.62
N GLU A 21 0.78 16.16 21.04
CA GLU A 21 1.93 15.69 20.23
C GLU A 21 2.90 14.85 21.07
N LYS A 22 3.11 15.24 22.34
CA LYS A 22 3.95 14.47 23.25
C LYS A 22 3.29 13.14 23.64
N GLU A 23 2.02 13.15 24.02
CA GLU A 23 1.29 11.92 24.39
C GLU A 23 1.22 10.91 23.25
N GLU A 24 0.97 11.38 22.03
CA GLU A 24 0.99 10.56 20.82
C GLU A 24 2.37 9.94 20.59
N ARG A 25 3.42 10.77 20.65
CA ARG A 25 4.80 10.31 20.46
C ARG A 25 5.18 9.28 21.52
N ASP A 26 4.78 9.51 22.77
CA ASP A 26 5.04 8.59 23.89
C ASP A 26 4.29 7.27 23.72
N ALA A 27 3.03 7.30 23.25
CA ALA A 27 2.26 6.10 22.92
C ALA A 27 2.91 5.30 21.77
N HIS A 28 3.22 5.95 20.66
CA HIS A 28 3.89 5.31 19.52
C HIS A 28 5.25 4.73 19.90
N ARG A 29 6.08 5.51 20.61
CA ARG A 29 7.39 5.08 21.09
C ARG A 29 7.28 3.88 22.03
N ARG A 30 6.30 3.87 22.95
CA ARG A 30 6.11 2.75 23.87
C ARG A 30 5.64 1.50 23.15
N ALA A 31 4.72 1.60 22.20
CA ALA A 31 4.27 0.43 21.42
C ALA A 31 5.42 -0.24 20.67
N LEU A 32 6.25 0.58 19.98
CA LEU A 32 7.45 0.09 19.31
C LEU A 32 8.42 -0.57 20.30
N ALA A 33 8.68 0.06 21.45
CA ALA A 33 9.57 -0.46 22.48
C ALA A 33 9.08 -1.82 23.02
N VAL A 34 7.78 -1.95 23.33
CA VAL A 34 7.18 -3.19 23.84
C VAL A 34 7.40 -4.35 22.88
N LEU A 35 7.14 -4.13 21.58
CA LEU A 35 7.32 -5.18 20.59
C LEU A 35 8.79 -5.59 20.47
N GLN A 36 9.72 -4.64 20.45
CA GLN A 36 11.16 -4.92 20.43
C GLN A 36 11.62 -5.69 21.69
N GLU A 37 11.17 -5.26 22.87
CA GLU A 37 11.49 -5.89 24.16
C GLU A 37 10.97 -7.34 24.25
N GLN A 38 9.90 -7.66 23.53
CA GLN A 38 9.33 -9.01 23.42
C GLN A 38 9.95 -9.86 22.30
N GLY A 39 10.98 -9.35 21.62
CA GLY A 39 11.73 -10.06 20.59
C GLY A 39 11.08 -10.02 19.20
N PHE A 40 10.09 -9.16 18.97
CA PHE A 40 9.60 -8.89 17.63
C PHE A 40 10.52 -7.91 16.90
N GLU A 41 10.51 -7.99 15.58
CA GLU A 41 11.26 -7.09 14.69
C GLU A 41 10.27 -6.28 13.82
N PRO A 42 9.44 -5.40 14.41
CA PRO A 42 8.49 -4.60 13.65
C PRO A 42 9.24 -3.62 12.75
N MET A 43 8.80 -3.52 11.49
CA MET A 43 9.30 -2.52 10.55
C MET A 43 8.38 -1.31 10.57
N VAL A 44 8.92 -0.13 10.82
CA VAL A 44 8.18 1.11 10.75
C VAL A 44 7.88 1.44 9.29
N GLY A 45 6.61 1.65 8.96
CA GLY A 45 6.13 2.07 7.66
C GLY A 45 5.53 3.49 7.65
N GLY A 46 4.61 3.72 6.71
CA GLY A 46 3.77 4.92 6.69
C GLY A 46 4.54 6.24 6.62
N ALA A 47 4.03 7.25 7.32
CA ALA A 47 4.58 8.60 7.31
C ALA A 47 6.01 8.67 7.91
N TYR A 48 6.32 7.82 8.90
CA TYR A 48 7.66 7.76 9.49
C TYR A 48 8.67 7.22 8.49
N ALA A 49 8.38 6.09 7.82
CA ALA A 49 9.26 5.54 6.79
C ALA A 49 9.42 6.51 5.61
N LEU A 50 8.32 7.14 5.17
CA LEU A 50 8.37 8.14 4.09
C LEU A 50 9.29 9.31 4.48
N LYS A 51 9.20 9.82 5.72
CA LYS A 51 10.10 10.86 6.23
C LYS A 51 11.55 10.40 6.25
N THR A 52 11.82 9.18 6.70
CA THR A 52 13.19 8.62 6.71
C THR A 52 13.78 8.57 5.31
N HIS A 53 13.01 8.13 4.31
CA HIS A 53 13.49 8.00 2.94
C HIS A 53 13.60 9.32 2.19
N THR A 54 12.69 10.28 2.44
CA THR A 54 12.51 11.47 1.59
C THR A 54 12.76 12.81 2.30
N GLY A 55 12.83 12.81 3.63
CA GLY A 55 12.82 14.02 4.47
C GLY A 55 11.45 14.70 4.58
N ILE A 56 10.42 14.21 3.88
CA ILE A 56 9.08 14.83 3.86
C ILE A 56 8.27 14.32 5.04
N TRP A 57 7.86 15.22 5.93
CA TRP A 57 6.92 14.90 6.99
C TRP A 57 5.47 15.11 6.53
N ARG A 58 4.60 14.21 6.96
CA ARG A 58 3.15 14.36 6.89
C ARG A 58 2.57 14.04 8.24
N ASP A 59 1.63 14.88 8.68
CA ASP A 59 0.90 14.61 9.90
C ASP A 59 0.15 13.30 9.77
N THR A 60 0.52 12.34 10.61
CA THR A 60 -0.18 11.08 10.81
C THR A 60 -0.82 11.08 12.20
N LYS A 61 -1.83 10.25 12.39
CA LYS A 61 -2.37 9.91 13.72
C LYS A 61 -2.01 8.49 14.15
N ASP A 62 -1.41 7.75 13.22
CA ASP A 62 -1.21 6.32 13.33
C ASP A 62 0.30 6.02 13.24
N LEU A 63 0.74 5.01 13.98
CA LEU A 63 2.04 4.36 13.80
C LEU A 63 1.85 3.05 13.03
N ASP A 64 2.34 3.01 11.79
CA ASP A 64 2.31 1.81 10.96
C ASP A 64 3.51 0.90 11.27
N LEU A 65 3.24 -0.31 11.78
CA LEU A 65 4.23 -1.35 12.06
C LEU A 65 3.94 -2.59 11.21
N PHE A 66 4.89 -2.96 10.37
CA PHE A 66 4.80 -4.10 9.48
C PHE A 66 5.42 -5.34 10.13
N LEU A 67 4.66 -6.42 10.19
CA LEU A 67 5.02 -7.70 10.80
C LEU A 67 4.45 -8.85 9.97
N ARG A 68 5.07 -10.04 10.05
CA ARG A 68 4.45 -11.25 9.47
C ARG A 68 3.17 -11.61 10.22
N LYS A 69 2.16 -12.10 9.49
CA LYS A 69 0.83 -12.43 10.00
C LYS A 69 0.85 -13.39 11.19
N ASP A 70 1.75 -14.39 11.17
CA ASP A 70 1.93 -15.39 12.23
C ASP A 70 2.47 -14.81 13.55
N HIS A 71 2.92 -13.56 13.57
CA HIS A 71 3.34 -12.86 14.78
C HIS A 71 2.26 -11.94 15.38
N ILE A 72 1.17 -11.66 14.65
CA ILE A 72 0.23 -10.59 14.99
C ILE A 72 -0.51 -10.85 16.29
N GLU A 73 -1.03 -12.06 16.52
CA GLU A 73 -1.74 -12.38 17.77
C GLU A 73 -0.84 -12.18 19.00
N ARG A 74 0.39 -12.71 18.95
CA ARG A 74 1.36 -12.55 20.04
C ARG A 74 1.81 -11.09 20.23
N ALA A 75 1.86 -10.31 19.15
CA ALA A 75 2.18 -8.88 19.19
C ALA A 75 1.03 -8.08 19.84
N LEU A 76 -0.23 -8.40 19.52
CA LEU A 76 -1.40 -7.82 20.18
C LEU A 76 -1.40 -8.16 21.67
N GLU A 77 -1.19 -9.42 22.05
CA GLU A 77 -1.11 -9.81 23.47
C GLU A 77 -0.02 -9.05 24.24
N ALA A 78 1.14 -8.81 23.60
CA ALA A 78 2.21 -8.03 24.21
C ALA A 78 1.79 -6.57 24.46
N LEU A 79 1.07 -5.95 23.52
CA LEU A 79 0.55 -4.60 23.66
C LEU A 79 -0.60 -4.54 24.68
N ASP A 80 -1.49 -5.54 24.71
CA ASP A 80 -2.59 -5.62 25.68
C ASP A 80 -2.09 -5.64 27.12
N ARG A 81 -1.05 -6.44 27.41
CA ARG A 81 -0.37 -6.45 28.73
C ARG A 81 0.20 -5.09 29.14
N GLU A 82 0.43 -4.20 28.19
CA GLU A 82 0.97 -2.85 28.39
C GLU A 82 -0.12 -1.76 28.36
N GLY A 83 -1.38 -2.17 28.44
CA GLY A 83 -2.54 -1.30 28.57
C GLY A 83 -3.05 -0.71 27.25
N TYR A 84 -2.64 -1.28 26.11
CA TYR A 84 -3.28 -0.97 24.84
C TYR A 84 -4.56 -1.79 24.69
N ARG A 85 -5.67 -1.16 24.30
CA ARG A 85 -6.80 -1.96 23.80
C ARG A 85 -6.40 -2.53 22.45
N THR A 86 -6.58 -3.81 22.19
CA THR A 86 -6.21 -4.44 20.92
C THR A 86 -7.39 -5.02 20.18
N GLU A 87 -7.34 -5.03 18.85
CA GLU A 87 -8.41 -5.50 17.99
C GLU A 87 -7.84 -6.10 16.71
N PHE A 88 -8.25 -7.32 16.37
CA PHE A 88 -7.92 -7.93 15.07
C PHE A 88 -8.93 -7.44 14.03
N THR A 89 -8.66 -6.26 13.46
CA THR A 89 -9.64 -5.49 12.69
C THR A 89 -9.99 -6.06 11.33
N ASP A 90 -9.03 -6.66 10.63
CA ASP A 90 -9.25 -7.28 9.33
C ASP A 90 -8.34 -8.51 9.20
N PRO A 91 -8.90 -9.73 9.02
CA PRO A 91 -8.13 -10.97 8.95
C PRO A 91 -7.18 -11.03 7.74
N LEU A 92 -7.40 -10.20 6.71
CA LEU A 92 -6.59 -10.20 5.50
C LEU A 92 -5.30 -9.39 5.66
N TRP A 93 -5.33 -8.26 6.39
CA TRP A 93 -4.22 -7.30 6.26
C TRP A 93 -3.84 -6.50 7.51
N ILE A 94 -4.71 -6.29 8.51
CA ILE A 94 -4.41 -5.39 9.62
C ILE A 94 -5.07 -5.77 10.95
N ALA A 95 -4.30 -5.60 12.02
CA ALA A 95 -4.79 -5.48 13.39
C ALA A 95 -4.42 -4.11 13.96
N LYS A 96 -5.13 -3.67 15.00
CA LYS A 96 -4.93 -2.36 15.63
C LYS A 96 -4.75 -2.46 17.13
N ALA A 97 -3.86 -1.63 17.67
CA ALA A 97 -3.72 -1.36 19.09
C ALA A 97 -3.99 0.12 19.37
N PHE A 98 -4.62 0.42 20.51
CA PHE A 98 -5.15 1.73 20.82
C PHE A 98 -4.69 2.18 22.21
N ARG A 99 -4.21 3.42 22.32
CA ARG A 99 -3.94 4.08 23.61
C ARG A 99 -4.61 5.44 23.64
N GLY A 100 -5.80 5.49 24.24
CA GLY A 100 -6.66 6.69 24.15
C GLY A 100 -7.08 6.94 22.70
N ALA A 101 -6.70 8.10 22.16
CA ALA A 101 -7.03 8.52 20.79
C ALA A 101 -5.95 8.18 19.74
N TYR A 102 -4.88 7.47 20.13
CA TYR A 102 -3.73 7.15 19.28
C TYR A 102 -3.78 5.68 18.86
N PHE A 103 -3.43 5.42 17.61
CA PHE A 103 -3.59 4.11 16.95
C PHE A 103 -2.24 3.57 16.49
N ILE A 104 -2.06 2.26 16.63
CA ILE A 104 -0.91 1.52 16.11
C ILE A 104 -1.45 0.45 15.19
N ASP A 105 -1.05 0.54 13.93
CA ASP A 105 -1.48 -0.33 12.86
C ASP A 105 -0.45 -1.45 12.73
N LEU A 106 -0.86 -2.68 13.09
CA LEU A 106 -0.06 -3.88 12.87
C LEU A 106 -0.44 -4.47 11.50
N ILE A 107 0.34 -4.10 10.49
CA ILE A 107 0.08 -4.40 9.08
C ILE A 107 0.85 -5.66 8.69
N PHE A 108 0.15 -6.62 8.09
CA PHE A 108 0.74 -7.88 7.62
C PHE A 108 0.41 -8.20 6.15
N SER A 109 -0.42 -7.38 5.51
CA SER A 109 -0.63 -7.37 4.05
C SER A 109 -1.15 -6.00 3.60
N SER A 110 -1.38 -5.80 2.31
CA SER A 110 -2.22 -4.70 1.81
C SER A 110 -3.70 -5.10 1.85
N GLY A 111 -4.60 -4.11 1.86
CA GLY A 111 -6.06 -4.36 1.94
C GLY A 111 -6.65 -5.16 0.77
N ASN A 112 -5.93 -5.29 -0.35
CA ASN A 112 -6.27 -6.14 -1.49
C ASN A 112 -5.57 -7.52 -1.44
N GLY A 113 -4.80 -7.81 -0.39
CA GLY A 113 -4.10 -9.07 -0.16
C GLY A 113 -2.84 -9.32 -0.99
N ILE A 114 -2.42 -8.37 -1.85
CA ILE A 114 -1.28 -8.54 -2.76
C ILE A 114 0.06 -8.40 -2.04
N ALA A 115 0.26 -7.32 -1.30
CA ALA A 115 1.53 -6.98 -0.66
C ALA A 115 1.66 -7.62 0.73
N THR A 116 1.63 -8.95 0.78
CA THR A 116 1.80 -9.71 2.03
C THR A 116 3.21 -9.52 2.59
N VAL A 117 3.31 -9.27 3.89
CA VAL A 117 4.60 -9.11 4.57
C VAL A 117 5.27 -10.47 4.72
N ASP A 118 6.39 -10.64 4.02
CA ASP A 118 7.23 -11.84 4.04
C ASP A 118 8.63 -11.55 4.61
N ASP A 119 9.47 -12.57 4.69
CA ASP A 119 10.83 -12.44 5.24
C ASP A 119 11.73 -11.49 4.44
N LEU A 120 11.45 -11.23 3.15
CA LEU A 120 12.27 -10.33 2.34
C LEU A 120 12.10 -8.87 2.79
N TRP A 121 10.92 -8.49 3.26
CA TRP A 121 10.70 -7.15 3.84
C TRP A 121 11.73 -6.89 4.94
N ARG A 122 11.83 -7.82 5.90
CA ARG A 122 12.79 -7.70 7.01
C ARG A 122 14.23 -7.78 6.53
N ARG A 123 14.57 -8.75 5.69
CA ARG A 123 15.97 -8.94 5.23
C ARG A 123 16.52 -7.73 4.47
N ARG A 124 15.65 -6.92 3.87
CA ARG A 124 16.01 -5.71 3.11
C ARG A 124 15.81 -4.43 3.91
N ALA A 125 15.25 -4.51 5.12
CA ALA A 125 15.01 -3.34 5.95
C ALA A 125 16.32 -2.76 6.49
N GLU A 126 16.39 -1.43 6.51
CA GLU A 126 17.49 -0.70 7.12
C GLU A 126 17.12 -0.32 8.55
N THR A 127 18.13 -0.25 9.43
CA THR A 127 17.96 0.30 10.78
C THR A 127 18.13 1.80 10.74
N CYS A 128 17.16 2.55 11.25
CA CYS A 128 17.21 4.00 11.36
C CYS A 128 16.70 4.46 12.72
N GLU A 129 17.01 5.70 13.10
CA GLU A 129 16.43 6.31 14.29
C GLU A 129 14.99 6.79 14.00
N VAL A 130 14.03 6.18 14.68
CA VAL A 130 12.61 6.53 14.63
C VAL A 130 12.07 6.61 16.05
N LEU A 131 11.37 7.68 16.39
CA LEU A 131 10.81 7.90 17.74
C LEU A 131 11.89 7.81 18.84
N ASP A 132 13.09 8.32 18.54
CA ASP A 132 14.32 8.24 19.33
C ASP A 132 14.69 6.80 19.76
N ARG A 133 14.46 5.84 18.85
CA ARG A 133 14.82 4.42 18.97
C ARG A 133 15.40 3.92 17.64
N GLU A 134 16.34 2.99 17.71
CA GLU A 134 16.74 2.22 16.54
C GLU A 134 15.58 1.29 16.14
N ALA A 135 15.13 1.39 14.90
CA ALA A 135 14.01 0.63 14.36
C ALA A 135 14.30 0.20 12.93
N LEU A 136 13.80 -0.98 12.54
CA LEU A 136 13.77 -1.34 11.14
C LEU A 136 12.77 -0.43 10.43
N VAL A 137 13.11 0.03 9.22
CA VAL A 137 12.24 0.82 8.36
C VAL A 137 11.88 0.01 7.14
N VAL A 138 10.59 0.02 6.75
CA VAL A 138 10.12 -0.66 5.54
C VAL A 138 10.95 -0.19 4.33
N PRO A 139 11.52 -1.12 3.53
CA PRO A 139 12.32 -0.76 2.36
C PRO A 139 11.51 0.07 1.36
N ALA A 140 12.17 0.99 0.67
CA ALA A 140 11.49 1.88 -0.28
C ALA A 140 10.80 1.09 -1.40
N GLU A 141 11.40 -0.01 -1.88
CA GLU A 141 10.80 -0.90 -2.88
C GLU A 141 9.50 -1.55 -2.39
N GLU A 142 9.44 -1.95 -1.11
CA GLU A 142 8.25 -2.56 -0.52
C GLU A 142 7.16 -1.52 -0.24
N MET A 143 7.54 -0.29 0.12
CA MET A 143 6.61 0.84 0.18
C MET A 143 6.01 1.14 -1.18
N ILE A 144 6.81 1.14 -2.26
CA ILE A 144 6.30 1.34 -3.62
C ILE A 144 5.34 0.22 -3.99
N TRP A 145 5.74 -1.04 -3.79
CA TRP A 145 4.92 -2.20 -4.14
C TRP A 145 3.56 -2.18 -3.43
N SER A 146 3.55 -1.99 -2.11
CA SER A 146 2.30 -1.95 -1.32
C SER A 146 1.40 -0.75 -1.66
N LYS A 147 1.98 0.43 -1.92
CA LYS A 147 1.23 1.64 -2.24
C LYS A 147 0.73 1.70 -3.68
N ALA A 148 1.36 0.97 -4.61
CA ALA A 148 1.07 1.07 -6.04
C ALA A 148 -0.38 0.73 -6.41
N PHE A 149 -1.02 -0.09 -5.59
CA PHE A 149 -2.40 -0.52 -5.78
C PHE A 149 -3.43 0.39 -5.09
N ILE A 150 -3.02 1.42 -4.33
CA ILE A 150 -3.97 2.29 -3.63
C ILE A 150 -4.46 3.39 -4.58
N GLN A 151 -5.62 3.16 -5.20
CA GLN A 151 -6.29 4.08 -6.12
C GLN A 151 -7.78 4.22 -5.78
N GLU A 152 -8.08 4.45 -4.51
CA GLU A 152 -9.43 4.75 -4.05
C GLU A 152 -9.85 6.17 -4.45
N ARG A 153 -11.16 6.41 -4.46
CA ARG A 153 -11.74 7.72 -4.80
C ARG A 153 -11.26 8.82 -3.83
N GLU A 154 -11.14 8.48 -2.56
CA GLU A 154 -10.72 9.36 -1.47
C GLU A 154 -9.22 9.27 -1.16
N ARG A 155 -8.52 8.27 -1.70
CA ARG A 155 -7.12 8.02 -1.39
C ARG A 155 -6.36 7.43 -2.59
N PHE A 156 -5.36 8.19 -3.03
CA PHE A 156 -4.40 7.74 -4.02
C PHE A 156 -2.97 8.00 -3.52
N ASP A 157 -2.16 6.94 -3.42
CA ASP A 157 -0.81 7.03 -2.83
C ASP A 157 0.29 7.31 -3.88
N GLY A 158 -0.05 7.60 -5.15
CA GLY A 158 0.93 7.79 -6.23
C GLY A 158 1.96 8.90 -5.97
N ALA A 159 1.57 9.98 -5.30
CA ALA A 159 2.52 11.03 -4.93
C ALA A 159 3.61 10.53 -3.96
N ASP A 160 3.30 9.58 -3.08
CA ASP A 160 4.28 8.98 -2.16
C ASP A 160 5.30 8.18 -2.95
N ILE A 161 4.81 7.39 -3.90
CA ILE A 161 5.64 6.60 -4.80
C ILE A 161 6.56 7.50 -5.60
N HIS A 162 6.06 8.61 -6.15
CA HIS A 162 6.88 9.55 -6.90
C HIS A 162 7.96 10.20 -6.03
N HIS A 163 7.65 10.54 -4.78
CA HIS A 163 8.64 11.07 -3.85
C HIS A 163 9.69 10.03 -3.43
N LEU A 164 9.29 8.77 -3.22
CA LEU A 164 10.21 7.66 -2.98
C LEU A 164 11.14 7.45 -4.18
N LEU A 165 10.59 7.42 -5.40
CA LEU A 165 11.37 7.31 -6.63
C LEU A 165 12.34 8.48 -6.77
N ARG A 166 11.89 9.71 -6.50
CA ARG A 166 12.73 10.91 -6.58
C ARG A 166 13.91 10.85 -5.61
N ALA A 167 13.68 10.35 -4.39
CA ALA A 167 14.68 10.32 -3.33
C ALA A 167 15.61 9.11 -3.40
N LYS A 168 15.10 7.95 -3.83
CA LYS A 168 15.76 6.65 -3.68
C LYS A 168 15.92 5.87 -4.98
N GLY A 169 15.35 6.32 -6.10
CA GLY A 169 15.29 5.56 -7.35
C GLY A 169 16.66 5.07 -7.84
N SER A 170 17.69 5.92 -7.80
CA SER A 170 19.05 5.54 -8.20
C SER A 170 19.75 4.52 -7.28
N GLU A 171 19.26 4.35 -6.05
CA GLU A 171 19.80 3.42 -5.03
C GLU A 171 19.00 2.10 -4.97
N MET A 172 17.81 2.06 -5.56
CA MET A 172 16.90 0.90 -5.50
C MET A 172 17.42 -0.32 -6.25
N ASP A 173 17.08 -1.50 -5.72
CA ASP A 173 17.18 -2.76 -6.45
C ASP A 173 15.97 -2.92 -7.38
N TRP A 174 16.12 -2.38 -8.60
CA TRP A 174 15.08 -2.45 -9.62
C TRP A 174 14.72 -3.86 -10.06
N LYS A 175 15.64 -4.83 -9.94
CA LYS A 175 15.33 -6.23 -10.26
C LYS A 175 14.40 -6.82 -9.21
N HIS A 176 14.65 -6.53 -7.94
CA HIS A 176 13.76 -6.91 -6.84
C HIS A 176 12.38 -6.25 -6.99
N LEU A 177 12.34 -4.95 -7.30
CA LEU A 177 11.05 -4.26 -7.49
C LEU A 177 10.27 -4.84 -8.68
N LEU A 178 10.90 -5.06 -9.84
CA LEU A 178 10.25 -5.73 -10.97
C LEU A 178 9.78 -7.14 -10.62
N TRP A 179 10.55 -7.88 -9.83
CA TRP A 179 10.16 -9.21 -9.35
C TRP A 179 8.92 -9.16 -8.43
N ARG A 180 8.80 -8.15 -7.55
CA ARG A 180 7.61 -7.95 -6.69
C ARG A 180 6.33 -7.75 -7.49
N PHE A 181 6.39 -6.96 -8.57
CA PHE A 181 5.23 -6.79 -9.47
C PHE A 181 5.02 -8.02 -10.38
N GLY A 182 6.10 -8.67 -10.79
CA GLY A 182 6.09 -9.88 -11.61
C GLY A 182 5.38 -9.70 -12.95
N GLU A 183 5.07 -10.82 -13.61
CA GLU A 183 4.36 -10.82 -14.90
C GLU A 183 2.90 -10.38 -14.80
N ARG A 184 2.35 -10.29 -13.57
CA ARG A 184 0.92 -10.06 -13.35
C ARG A 184 0.56 -8.59 -13.13
N TYR A 185 1.48 -7.79 -12.59
CA TYR A 185 1.18 -6.43 -12.12
C TYR A 185 2.14 -5.36 -12.65
N TRP A 186 3.05 -5.71 -13.56
CA TRP A 186 4.07 -4.78 -14.05
C TRP A 186 3.47 -3.53 -14.71
N GLU A 187 2.25 -3.61 -15.26
CA GLU A 187 1.52 -2.48 -15.83
C GLU A 187 1.28 -1.38 -14.80
N ILE A 188 0.97 -1.76 -13.56
CA ILE A 188 0.73 -0.82 -12.46
C ILE A 188 2.01 -0.06 -12.11
N LEU A 189 3.15 -0.76 -12.07
CA LEU A 189 4.45 -0.10 -11.91
C LEU A 189 4.71 0.88 -13.06
N LEU A 190 4.49 0.45 -14.31
CA LEU A 190 4.69 1.30 -15.49
C LEU A 190 3.86 2.60 -15.41
N VAL A 191 2.59 2.54 -15.01
CA VAL A 191 1.73 3.72 -14.81
C VAL A 191 2.35 4.69 -13.80
N HIS A 192 2.86 4.19 -12.67
CA HIS A 192 3.54 5.03 -11.68
C HIS A 192 4.84 5.63 -12.20
N LEU A 193 5.61 4.91 -13.02
CA LEU A 193 6.84 5.43 -13.63
C LEU A 193 6.58 6.51 -14.70
N ILE A 194 5.52 6.34 -15.49
CA ILE A 194 5.08 7.35 -16.48
C ILE A 194 4.64 8.63 -15.75
N THR A 195 3.77 8.48 -14.74
CA THR A 195 3.27 9.63 -13.98
C THR A 195 4.38 10.28 -13.14
N PHE A 196 5.35 9.52 -12.63
CA PHE A 196 6.56 10.07 -12.00
C PHE A 196 7.33 10.97 -12.96
N ARG A 197 7.59 10.52 -14.21
CA ARG A 197 8.29 11.33 -15.22
C ARG A 197 7.51 12.57 -15.65
N PHE A 198 6.19 12.51 -15.60
CA PHE A 198 5.35 13.68 -15.81
C PHE A 198 5.47 14.67 -14.64
N SER A 199 5.40 14.19 -13.40
CA SER A 199 5.52 15.01 -12.19
C SER A 199 6.91 15.62 -12.01
N PHE A 200 7.97 14.87 -12.35
CA PHE A 200 9.38 15.24 -12.14
C PHE A 200 10.23 14.99 -13.39
N PRO A 201 10.02 15.73 -14.49
CA PRO A 201 10.70 15.48 -15.77
C PRO A 201 12.23 15.61 -15.68
N SER A 202 12.73 16.49 -14.82
CA SER A 202 14.16 16.68 -14.57
C SER A 202 14.80 15.55 -13.76
N ASP A 203 14.00 14.79 -13.00
CA ASP A 203 14.48 13.69 -12.14
C ASP A 203 14.26 12.32 -12.82
N LYS A 204 13.97 12.29 -14.13
CA LYS A 204 13.66 11.05 -14.88
C LYS A 204 14.73 9.95 -14.76
N ASP A 205 15.97 10.34 -14.52
CA ASP A 205 17.13 9.44 -14.45
C ASP A 205 17.25 8.73 -13.10
N GLN A 206 16.40 9.06 -12.12
CA GLN A 206 16.18 8.23 -10.94
C GLN A 206 15.61 6.85 -11.31
N VAL A 207 14.96 6.73 -12.48
CA VAL A 207 14.51 5.45 -13.03
C VAL A 207 15.47 5.03 -14.13
N PRO A 208 16.22 3.93 -13.98
CA PRO A 208 17.13 3.46 -14.99
C PRO A 208 16.42 3.23 -16.32
N ARG A 209 17.05 3.66 -17.41
CA ARG A 209 16.49 3.55 -18.76
C ARG A 209 16.04 2.12 -19.08
N TRP A 210 16.84 1.13 -18.71
CA TRP A 210 16.55 -0.28 -19.02
C TRP A 210 15.22 -0.77 -18.39
N VAL A 211 14.82 -0.21 -17.24
CA VAL A 211 13.54 -0.58 -16.59
C VAL A 211 12.36 -0.11 -17.44
N MET A 212 12.45 1.12 -17.97
CA MET A 212 11.43 1.66 -18.86
C MET A 212 11.39 0.91 -20.19
N ASP A 213 12.57 0.65 -20.78
CA ASP A 213 12.65 -0.09 -22.04
C ASP A 213 12.04 -1.50 -21.88
N GLU A 214 12.37 -2.22 -20.79
CA GLU A 214 11.80 -3.53 -20.46
C GLU A 214 10.26 -3.50 -20.32
N LEU A 215 9.70 -2.56 -19.55
CA LEU A 215 8.26 -2.48 -19.32
C LEU A 215 7.49 -2.03 -20.59
N LEU A 216 8.07 -1.14 -21.40
CA LEU A 216 7.48 -0.74 -22.68
C LEU A 216 7.51 -1.88 -23.69
N ASP A 217 8.57 -2.68 -23.72
CA ASP A 217 8.65 -3.85 -24.59
C ASP A 217 7.74 -4.99 -24.13
N ARG A 218 7.48 -5.13 -22.82
CA ARG A 218 6.39 -6.00 -22.32
C ARG A 218 5.03 -5.53 -22.82
N LEU A 219 4.74 -4.23 -22.73
CA LEU A 219 3.49 -3.66 -23.23
C LEU A 219 3.31 -3.90 -24.72
N ARG A 220 4.34 -3.66 -25.53
CA ARG A 220 4.29 -3.96 -26.97
C ARG A 220 3.97 -5.42 -27.26
N ARG A 221 4.66 -6.35 -26.59
CA ARG A 221 4.39 -7.79 -26.74
C ARG A 221 2.97 -8.14 -26.32
N ARG A 222 2.45 -7.51 -25.27
CA ARG A 222 1.09 -7.73 -24.77
C ARG A 222 0.01 -7.27 -25.76
N GLU A 223 0.26 -6.21 -26.54
CA GLU A 223 -0.65 -5.75 -27.60
C GLU A 223 -0.72 -6.74 -28.79
N ASP A 224 0.34 -7.55 -29.01
CA ASP A 224 0.33 -8.60 -30.02
C ASP A 224 -0.42 -9.87 -29.57
N GLU A 225 -0.74 -9.98 -28.27
CA GLU A 225 -1.49 -11.10 -27.72
C GLU A 225 -3.00 -10.92 -27.90
N ALA A 226 -3.72 -12.02 -28.06
CA ALA A 226 -5.18 -11.97 -28.07
C ALA A 226 -5.71 -11.50 -26.71
N ALA A 227 -6.83 -10.77 -26.73
CA ALA A 227 -7.55 -10.41 -25.51
C ALA A 227 -7.86 -11.65 -24.66
N GLY A 228 -7.80 -11.48 -23.34
CA GLY A 228 -8.11 -12.56 -22.39
C GLY A 228 -9.55 -13.06 -22.59
N ALA A 229 -9.73 -14.38 -22.55
CA ALA A 229 -11.05 -15.00 -22.67
C ALA A 229 -11.91 -14.82 -21.41
N ASP A 230 -11.27 -14.72 -20.25
CA ASP A 230 -11.94 -14.56 -18.97
C ASP A 230 -12.35 -13.09 -18.74
N GLN A 231 -13.62 -12.87 -18.41
CA GLN A 231 -14.12 -11.56 -17.97
C GLN A 231 -13.73 -11.31 -16.50
N ILE A 232 -12.45 -11.01 -16.26
CA ILE A 232 -11.90 -10.69 -14.94
C ILE A 232 -11.77 -9.17 -14.74
N CYS A 233 -12.26 -8.65 -13.63
CA CYS A 233 -12.07 -7.26 -13.24
C CYS A 233 -10.94 -7.16 -12.21
N ARG A 234 -9.74 -6.75 -12.68
CA ARG A 234 -8.60 -6.41 -11.80
C ARG A 234 -8.70 -5.03 -11.16
N GLY A 235 -9.69 -4.23 -11.53
CA GLY A 235 -9.94 -2.94 -10.89
C GLY A 235 -10.22 -3.06 -9.40
N THR A 236 -10.77 -4.19 -8.95
CA THR A 236 -11.00 -4.50 -7.52
C THR A 236 -9.70 -4.62 -6.70
N LEU A 237 -8.54 -4.81 -7.35
CA LEU A 237 -7.24 -4.73 -6.70
C LEU A 237 -6.78 -3.28 -6.49
N LEU A 238 -7.33 -2.32 -7.24
CA LEU A 238 -6.96 -0.90 -7.22
C LEU A 238 -7.88 -0.07 -6.32
N SER A 239 -9.17 -0.41 -6.34
CA SER A 239 -10.17 0.19 -5.47
C SER A 239 -11.14 -0.87 -5.01
N ARG A 240 -11.44 -0.84 -3.72
CA ARG A 240 -12.42 -1.68 -3.06
C ARG A 240 -13.83 -1.50 -3.62
N GLN A 241 -14.20 -0.26 -3.97
CA GLN A 241 -15.59 0.11 -4.26
C GLN A 241 -15.84 0.55 -5.70
N GLN A 242 -14.86 1.12 -6.38
CA GLN A 242 -15.11 1.77 -7.68
C GLN A 242 -15.42 0.78 -8.82
N TYR A 243 -15.13 -0.50 -8.63
CA TYR A 243 -15.33 -1.55 -9.65
C TYR A 243 -16.41 -2.58 -9.26
N LEU A 244 -17.26 -2.24 -8.28
CA LEU A 244 -18.34 -3.12 -7.85
C LEU A 244 -19.46 -3.23 -8.89
N HIS A 245 -19.58 -2.28 -9.83
CA HIS A 245 -20.53 -2.39 -10.93
C HIS A 245 -20.18 -3.57 -11.83
N GLU A 246 -18.90 -3.70 -12.21
CA GLU A 246 -18.43 -4.79 -13.06
C GLU A 246 -18.66 -6.15 -12.40
N THR A 247 -18.38 -6.28 -11.10
CA THR A 247 -18.52 -7.57 -10.40
C THR A 247 -19.95 -7.91 -9.99
N ASN A 248 -20.76 -6.91 -9.61
CA ASN A 248 -22.11 -7.16 -9.08
C ASN A 248 -23.22 -7.07 -10.15
N VAL A 249 -22.98 -6.35 -11.24
CA VAL A 249 -24.00 -6.09 -12.27
C VAL A 249 -23.61 -6.72 -13.60
N GLU A 250 -22.38 -6.49 -14.08
CA GLU A 250 -21.93 -6.98 -15.39
C GLU A 250 -21.43 -8.43 -15.35
N GLY A 251 -21.27 -9.03 -14.16
CA GLY A 251 -20.90 -10.44 -14.00
C GLY A 251 -19.41 -10.76 -14.15
N TYR A 252 -18.53 -9.77 -14.06
CA TYR A 252 -17.09 -9.98 -14.11
C TYR A 252 -16.60 -10.73 -12.86
N LEU A 253 -15.62 -11.61 -13.04
CA LEU A 253 -14.91 -12.27 -11.96
C LEU A 253 -14.10 -11.25 -11.17
N ASP A 254 -14.21 -11.27 -9.83
CA ASP A 254 -13.36 -10.44 -8.97
C ASP A 254 -11.95 -11.02 -8.91
N ALA A 255 -10.96 -10.23 -9.34
CA ALA A 255 -9.57 -10.69 -9.33
C ALA A 255 -9.07 -11.08 -7.93
N ARG A 256 -9.62 -10.50 -6.85
CA ARG A 256 -9.21 -10.82 -5.48
C ARG A 256 -9.43 -12.28 -5.12
N GLU A 257 -10.45 -12.93 -5.68
CA GLU A 257 -10.73 -14.35 -5.41
C GLU A 257 -9.66 -15.31 -5.96
N PHE A 258 -8.96 -14.89 -7.01
CA PHE A 258 -7.97 -15.72 -7.70
C PHE A 258 -6.54 -15.28 -7.44
N GLU A 259 -6.38 -14.02 -7.06
CA GLU A 259 -5.08 -13.37 -6.99
C GLU A 259 -4.67 -12.97 -5.57
N SER A 260 -5.60 -12.96 -4.61
CA SER A 260 -5.31 -12.80 -3.18
C SER A 260 -5.56 -14.11 -2.43
N LYS A 261 -4.47 -14.79 -2.04
CA LYS A 261 -4.48 -16.13 -1.45
C LYS A 261 -5.43 -16.31 -0.26
N ASP A 262 -5.54 -15.29 0.59
CA ASP A 262 -6.33 -15.32 1.82
C ASP A 262 -7.64 -14.52 1.69
N TRP A 263 -8.07 -14.20 0.46
CA TRP A 263 -9.31 -13.45 0.25
C TRP A 263 -10.53 -14.30 0.62
N THR A 264 -11.35 -13.79 1.54
CA THR A 264 -12.59 -14.44 1.98
C THR A 264 -13.84 -13.63 1.63
N GLY A 265 -13.74 -12.76 0.62
CA GLY A 265 -14.79 -11.82 0.26
C GLY A 265 -14.77 -10.55 1.11
N ASP A 266 -15.29 -9.47 0.53
CA ASP A 266 -15.44 -8.21 1.24
C ASP A 266 -16.61 -8.30 2.23
N GLN A 267 -16.32 -8.34 3.53
CA GLN A 267 -17.36 -8.49 4.55
C GLN A 267 -18.13 -7.18 4.83
N ALA A 268 -17.55 -6.02 4.54
CA ALA A 268 -18.26 -4.74 4.77
C ALA A 268 -19.07 -4.29 3.55
N TYR A 269 -18.66 -4.69 2.34
CA TYR A 269 -19.37 -4.42 1.08
C TYR A 269 -19.34 -5.67 0.19
N PRO A 270 -20.15 -6.70 0.50
CA PRO A 270 -20.07 -7.99 -0.16
C PRO A 270 -20.36 -7.87 -1.66
N VAL A 271 -19.46 -8.46 -2.44
CA VAL A 271 -19.68 -8.72 -3.86
C VAL A 271 -20.79 -9.77 -3.97
N ARG A 272 -21.83 -9.47 -4.75
CA ARG A 272 -22.88 -10.42 -5.10
C ARG A 272 -22.83 -10.61 -6.59
N TYR A 273 -22.33 -11.76 -7.01
CA TYR A 273 -22.40 -12.13 -8.42
C TYR A 273 -23.86 -12.27 -8.84
N PRO A 274 -24.23 -11.75 -10.02
CA PRO A 274 -25.47 -12.17 -10.67
C PRO A 274 -25.49 -13.70 -10.72
N ALA A 275 -26.65 -14.31 -10.47
CA ALA A 275 -26.78 -15.76 -10.62
C ALA A 275 -26.33 -16.12 -12.03
N ARG A 276 -25.31 -16.99 -12.16
CA ARG A 276 -24.90 -17.51 -13.46
C ARG A 276 -26.14 -18.16 -14.08
N SER A 277 -26.65 -17.58 -15.15
CA SER A 277 -27.72 -18.18 -15.93
C SER A 277 -27.15 -19.45 -16.56
N GLU A 278 -27.45 -20.61 -15.97
CA GLU A 278 -27.35 -21.87 -16.69
C GLU A 278 -28.32 -21.79 -17.87
N GLY A 279 -27.80 -21.49 -19.07
CA GLY A 279 -28.56 -21.61 -20.32
C GLY A 279 -29.09 -20.32 -20.94
N GLN A 280 -28.32 -19.24 -21.01
CA GLN A 280 -28.53 -18.25 -22.06
C GLN A 280 -27.43 -18.38 -23.11
N ASP A 281 -27.76 -19.07 -24.20
CA ASP A 281 -27.08 -18.94 -25.48
C ASP A 281 -26.90 -17.45 -25.80
N ASP A 282 -25.66 -17.04 -26.04
CA ASP A 282 -25.26 -15.69 -26.43
C ASP A 282 -26.00 -15.22 -27.69
N ALA A 283 -27.15 -14.57 -27.49
CA ALA A 283 -27.91 -13.90 -28.53
C ALA A 283 -27.28 -12.56 -28.99
N HIS A 284 -26.04 -12.26 -28.59
CA HIS A 284 -25.30 -11.08 -29.05
C HIS A 284 -24.12 -11.36 -29.98
N ARG A 285 -23.98 -12.59 -30.50
CA ARG A 285 -23.28 -12.81 -31.77
C ARG A 285 -24.20 -12.47 -32.94
N GLY A 286 -24.40 -11.19 -33.20
CA GLY A 286 -25.14 -10.75 -34.38
C GLY A 286 -25.32 -9.24 -34.46
N GLY A 287 -24.35 -8.52 -35.03
CA GLY A 287 -24.60 -7.15 -35.46
C GLY A 287 -23.39 -6.25 -35.65
N ARG A 288 -22.68 -6.47 -36.77
CA ARG A 288 -21.74 -5.57 -37.49
C ARG A 288 -20.40 -5.26 -36.86
#